data_AF-A0A944SGD4-F1
#
_entry.id   AF-A0A944SGD4-F1
#
_cell.length_a   1.000
_cell.length_b   1.000
_cell.length_c   1.000
_cell.angle_alpha   90.00
_cell.angle_beta   90.00
_cell.angle_gamma   90.00
#
_symmetry.space_group_name_H-M   'P 1'
#
loop_
_entity.id
_entity.type
_entity.pdbx_description
1 polymer ?
#
loop_
_entity_poly.entity_id
_entity_poly.type
_entity_poly.pdbx_seq_one_letter_code
_entity_poly.pdbx_strand_id
1 'polypeptide(L)'
;MTIIAKKGVSTSAWQSIHFATTGSVRRIHDWLETHCEGRWHIGVTGVDKHLATKFGDVHFENGFDKQRFKSVFSPKATTRKAAFNTPSFATSRMAA
;
A
#
# COMPACT_ATOMS: atom_id res chain seq x y z
N MET A 1 -11.78 15.24 14.59
CA MET A 1 -10.97 15.94 13.58
C MET A 1 -11.12 15.16 12.27
N THR A 2 -12.07 15.57 11.45
CA THR A 2 -12.43 14.86 10.21
C THR A 2 -11.69 15.54 9.07
N ILE A 3 -10.77 14.83 8.42
CA ILE A 3 -10.08 15.36 7.24
C ILE A 3 -11.05 15.19 6.07
N ILE A 4 -11.64 16.30 5.61
CA ILE A 4 -12.59 16.32 4.50
C ILE A 4 -11.79 16.53 3.21
N ALA A 5 -11.61 15.47 2.42
CA ALA A 5 -11.08 15.54 1.06
C ALA A 5 -12.19 15.99 0.07
N LYS A 6 -11.84 16.92 -0.85
CA LYS A 6 -12.77 17.71 -1.68
C LYS A 6 -13.58 16.90 -2.70
N LYS A 7 -14.75 17.48 -3.00
CA LYS A 7 -15.91 17.07 -3.80
C LYS A 7 -15.60 16.62 -5.24
N GLY A 8 -16.03 15.41 -5.57
CA GLY A 8 -16.26 14.95 -6.93
C GLY A 8 -17.23 13.77 -6.91
N VAL A 9 -18.48 13.99 -7.32
CA VAL A 9 -19.43 12.91 -7.59
C VAL A 9 -18.88 12.14 -8.78
N SER A 10 -18.18 11.03 -8.52
CA SER A 10 -17.66 10.15 -9.56
C SER A 10 -18.49 8.87 -9.59
N THR A 11 -19.11 8.61 -10.73
CA THR A 11 -19.86 7.40 -11.10
C THR A 11 -18.95 6.18 -11.34
N SER A 12 -17.64 6.32 -11.15
CA SER A 12 -16.64 5.25 -11.18
C SER A 12 -16.69 4.47 -9.86
N ALA A 13 -16.65 3.14 -9.92
CA ALA A 13 -16.58 2.29 -8.73
C ALA A 13 -15.28 2.56 -7.93
N TRP A 14 -15.38 3.39 -6.90
CA TRP A 14 -14.28 3.72 -6.00
C TRP A 14 -13.74 2.46 -5.35
N GLN A 15 -12.42 2.28 -5.36
CA GLN A 15 -11.79 1.13 -4.74
C GLN A 15 -11.24 1.51 -3.37
N SER A 16 -11.70 0.84 -2.31
CA SER A 16 -11.22 1.08 -0.95
C SER A 16 -10.10 0.11 -0.52
N ILE A 17 -9.28 0.57 0.41
CA ILE A 17 -8.33 -0.20 1.22
C ILE A 17 -8.52 0.21 2.68
N HIS A 18 -8.81 -0.77 3.52
CA HIS A 18 -8.74 -0.64 4.97
C HIS A 18 -7.28 -0.79 5.41
N PHE A 19 -6.79 0.13 6.25
CA PHE A 19 -5.46 0.06 6.84
C PHE A 19 -5.49 0.29 8.34
N ALA A 20 -4.52 -0.32 9.02
CA ALA A 20 -4.22 -0.07 10.42
C ALA A 20 -2.77 0.39 10.52
N THR A 21 -2.51 1.50 11.20
CA THR A 21 -1.15 2.00 11.40
C THR A 21 -0.97 2.54 12.80
N THR A 22 0.17 2.22 13.41
CA THR A 22 0.65 2.85 14.65
C THR A 22 1.44 4.12 14.36
N GLY A 23 1.76 4.39 13.09
CA GLY A 23 2.51 5.55 12.64
C GLY A 23 1.65 6.79 12.39
N SER A 24 2.30 7.88 11.95
CA SER A 24 1.58 9.10 11.58
C SER A 24 0.80 8.91 10.26
N VAL A 25 -0.50 9.23 10.29
CA VAL A 25 -1.34 9.30 9.08
C VAL A 25 -0.78 10.30 8.04
N ARG A 26 0.01 11.28 8.48
CA ARG A 26 0.70 12.24 7.62
C ARG A 26 1.60 11.58 6.57
N ARG A 27 2.33 10.52 6.92
CA ARG A 27 3.15 9.77 5.95
C ARG A 27 2.31 9.13 4.84
N ILE A 28 1.09 8.72 5.17
CA ILE A 28 0.15 8.17 4.20
C ILE A 28 -0.33 9.29 3.27
N HIS A 29 -0.68 10.45 3.83
CA HIS A 29 -1.07 11.64 3.06
C HIS A 29 0.04 12.09 2.09
N ASP A 30 1.26 12.28 2.60
CA ASP A 30 2.41 12.73 1.80
C ASP A 30 2.72 11.74 0.66
N TRP A 31 2.58 10.43 0.92
CA TRP A 31 2.74 9.40 -0.11
C TRP A 31 1.66 9.50 -1.18
N LEU A 32 0.39 9.66 -0.79
CA LEU A 32 -0.74 9.80 -1.72
C LEU A 32 -0.60 11.05 -2.59
N GLU A 33 -0.19 12.19 -2.03
CA GLU A 33 0.06 13.41 -2.80
C GLU A 33 1.18 13.25 -3.83
N THR A 34 2.21 12.46 -3.51
CA THR A 34 3.39 12.32 -4.38
C THR A 34 3.20 11.24 -5.46
N HIS A 35 2.42 10.19 -5.19
CA HIS A 35 2.38 8.98 -6.03
C HIS A 35 1.03 8.67 -6.67
N CYS A 36 -0.07 9.27 -6.21
CA CYS A 36 -1.38 9.08 -6.82
C CYS A 36 -1.57 10.04 -7.98
N GLU A 37 -1.90 9.48 -9.14
CA GLU A 37 -2.21 10.26 -10.34
C GLU A 37 -3.70 10.64 -10.38
N GLY A 38 -4.57 9.80 -9.80
CA GLY A 38 -6.02 10.02 -9.72
C GLY A 38 -6.52 10.63 -8.41
N ARG A 39 -7.84 10.80 -8.29
CA ARG A 39 -8.45 11.27 -7.03
C ARG A 39 -8.39 10.19 -5.96
N TRP A 40 -8.19 10.64 -4.73
CA TRP A 40 -8.17 9.78 -3.56
C TRP A 40 -8.87 10.45 -2.37
N HIS A 41 -9.38 9.62 -1.46
CA HIS A 41 -9.91 10.07 -0.17
C HIS A 41 -9.34 9.19 0.93
N ILE A 42 -8.96 9.82 2.04
CA ILE A 42 -8.53 9.11 3.25
C ILE A 42 -9.47 9.46 4.40
N GLY A 43 -10.05 8.44 5.03
CA GLY A 43 -10.84 8.53 6.25
C GLY A 43 -10.09 7.85 7.38
N VAL A 44 -10.14 8.44 8.58
CA VAL A 44 -9.71 7.76 9.81
C VAL A 44 -10.96 7.39 10.57
N THR A 45 -11.23 6.09 10.63
CA THR A 45 -12.47 5.49 11.10
C THR A 45 -12.42 5.23 12.61
N GLY A 46 -11.23 5.04 13.16
CA GLY A 46 -11.05 4.83 14.58
C GLY A 46 -9.62 5.04 15.06
N VAL A 47 -9.47 5.33 16.35
CA VAL A 47 -8.17 5.34 17.03
C VAL A 47 -8.30 4.51 18.30
N ASP A 48 -7.56 3.43 18.37
CA ASP A 48 -7.38 2.66 19.58
C ASP A 48 -6.43 3.44 20.51
N LYS A 49 -6.97 3.91 21.63
CA LYS A 49 -6.22 4.70 22.62
C LYS A 49 -5.24 3.84 23.43
N HIS A 50 -5.46 2.53 23.52
CA HIS A 50 -4.61 1.61 24.28
C HIS A 50 -3.40 1.18 23.45
N LEU A 51 -3.61 0.92 22.17
CA LEU A 51 -2.56 0.44 21.26
C LEU A 51 -1.92 1.56 20.42
N ALA A 52 -2.40 2.80 20.55
CA ALA A 52 -2.06 3.94 19.68
C ALA A 52 -2.25 3.64 18.18
N THR A 53 -3.05 2.62 17.86
CA THR A 53 -3.31 2.17 16.49
C THR A 53 -4.44 2.98 15.89
N LYS A 54 -4.23 3.52 14.71
CA LYS A 54 -5.22 4.25 13.93
C LYS A 54 -5.73 3.35 12.83
N PHE A 55 -7.05 3.25 12.72
CA PHE A 55 -7.76 2.52 11.67
C PHE A 55 -8.35 3.53 10.70
N GLY A 56 -8.21 3.26 9.41
CA GLY A 56 -8.70 4.15 8.38
C GLY A 56 -8.87 3.46 7.04
N ASP A 57 -9.47 4.23 6.13
CA ASP A 57 -9.88 3.79 4.81
C ASP A 57 -9.30 4.74 3.78
N VAL A 58 -8.60 4.20 2.78
CA VAL A 58 -8.20 4.98 1.59
C VAL A 58 -9.03 4.52 0.41
N HIS A 59 -9.73 5.45 -0.22
CA HIS A 59 -10.49 5.26 -1.43
C HIS A 59 -9.70 5.83 -2.61
N PHE A 60 -9.57 5.04 -3.66
CA PHE A 60 -8.91 5.41 -4.90
C PHE A 60 -9.93 5.44 -6.03
N GLU A 61 -9.84 6.47 -6.86
CA GLU A 61 -10.53 6.49 -8.15
C GLU A 61 -9.93 5.44 -9.10
N ASN A 62 -8.60 5.29 -9.08
CA ASN A 62 -7.88 4.41 -9.98
C ASN A 62 -7.39 3.13 -9.29
N GLY A 63 -7.63 1.98 -9.93
CA GLY A 63 -7.17 0.68 -9.43
C GLY A 63 -5.64 0.54 -9.43
N PHE A 64 -4.96 1.28 -10.29
CA PHE A 64 -3.50 1.26 -10.36
C PHE A 64 -2.84 1.92 -9.12
N ASP A 65 -3.36 3.06 -8.69
CA ASP A 65 -2.93 3.75 -7.47
C ASP A 65 -3.13 2.86 -6.24
N LYS A 66 -4.25 2.15 -6.19
CA LYS A 66 -4.54 1.14 -5.17
C LYS A 66 -3.48 0.05 -5.12
N GLN A 67 -3.07 -0.50 -6.27
CA GLN A 67 -2.04 -1.55 -6.31
C GLN A 67 -0.68 -1.03 -5.84
N ARG A 68 -0.29 0.18 -6.24
CA ARG A 68 0.92 0.84 -5.75
C ARG A 68 0.88 1.02 -4.22
N PHE A 69 -0.27 1.47 -3.70
CA PHE A 69 -0.46 1.64 -2.27
C PHE A 69 -0.33 0.32 -1.50
N LYS A 70 -0.96 -0.78 -1.98
CA LYS A 70 -0.81 -2.10 -1.36
C LYS A 70 0.65 -2.57 -1.33
N SER A 71 1.42 -2.34 -2.39
CA SER A 71 2.82 -2.77 -2.42
C SER A 71 3.69 -2.09 -1.36
N VAL A 72 3.33 -0.89 -0.93
CA VAL A 72 4.08 -0.10 0.08
C VAL A 72 3.55 -0.32 1.49
N PHE A 73 2.22 -0.30 1.66
CA PHE A 73 1.57 -0.26 2.97
C PHE A 73 0.87 -1.55 3.37
N SER A 74 0.78 -2.57 2.51
CA SER A 74 0.25 -3.85 2.93
C SER A 74 1.27 -4.50 3.87
N PRO A 75 0.88 -4.84 5.12
CA PRO A 75 1.70 -5.71 5.95
C PRO A 75 1.80 -7.02 5.18
N LYS A 76 2.99 -7.34 4.65
CA LYS A 76 3.19 -8.50 3.79
C LYS A 76 2.61 -9.74 4.48
N ALA A 77 1.68 -10.41 3.80
CA ALA A 77 1.74 -11.86 3.78
C ALA A 77 3.15 -12.20 3.30
N THR A 78 4.00 -12.63 4.22
CA THR A 78 5.35 -13.10 3.99
C THR A 78 5.31 -14.30 3.05
N THR A 79 5.26 -14.07 1.74
CA THR A 79 5.72 -15.09 0.79
C THR A 79 7.19 -14.79 0.54
N ARG A 80 8.05 -15.34 1.41
CA ARG A 80 9.42 -15.64 1.02
C ARG A 80 9.37 -16.64 -0.15
N LYS A 81 9.31 -16.14 -1.38
CA LYS A 81 9.91 -16.86 -2.51
C LYS A 81 11.24 -16.17 -2.79
N ALA A 82 12.22 -16.51 -1.97
CA ALA A 82 13.60 -16.49 -2.41
C ALA A 82 13.70 -17.51 -3.54
N ALA A 83 13.56 -17.05 -4.78
CA ALA A 83 13.96 -17.81 -5.95
C ALA A 83 15.49 -17.83 -5.96
N PHE A 84 16.09 -18.69 -5.14
CA PHE A 84 17.45 -19.18 -5.38
C PHE A 84 17.33 -20.26 -6.46
N ASN A 85 17.11 -19.83 -7.69
CA ASN A 85 17.30 -20.70 -8.86
C ASN A 85 18.65 -20.30 -9.46
N THR A 86 19.72 -20.73 -8.80
CA THR A 86 21.06 -20.71 -9.38
C THR A 86 21.11 -21.87 -10.36
N PRO A 87 21.23 -21.64 -11.68
CA PRO A 87 21.54 -22.75 -12.58
C PRO A 87 22.96 -23.21 -12.23
N SER A 88 23.05 -24.40 -11.60
CA SER A 88 24.30 -25.13 -11.48
C SER A 88 24.69 -25.60 -12.88
N PHE A 89 25.42 -24.77 -13.60
CA PHE A 89 26.09 -25.19 -14.82
C PHE A 89 27.31 -26.00 -14.40
N ALA A 90 27.15 -27.31 -14.40
CA ALA A 90 28.26 -28.24 -14.54
C ALA A 90 29.02 -27.86 -15.81
N THR A 91 30.31 -27.54 -15.69
CA THR A 91 31.25 -27.69 -16.81
C THR A 91 32.54 -28.24 -16.27
N SER A 92 32.62 -29.56 -16.43
CA SER A 92 33.85 -30.35 -16.46
C SER A 92 34.89 -29.68 -17.36
N ARG A 93 36.12 -29.51 -16.88
CA ARG A 93 37.29 -29.49 -17.76
C ARG A 93 38.48 -30.16 -17.06
N MET A 94 38.74 -31.37 -17.54
CA MET A 94 40.02 -32.06 -17.54
C MET A 94 41.11 -31.22 -18.25
N ALA A 95 42.35 -31.66 -18.00
CA ALA A 95 43.60 -31.46 -18.77
C ALA A 95 44.34 -30.12 -18.48
N ALA A 96 45.65 -30.11 -18.29
CA ALA A 96 46.71 -31.11 -18.45
C ALA A 96 47.83 -30.86 -17.44
#